data_AF-A0A7C4QXD9-F1
#
_entry.id   AF-A0A7C4QXD9-F1
#
_cell.length_a   1.000
_cell.length_b   1.000
_cell.length_c   1.000
_cell.angle_alpha   90.00
_cell.angle_beta   90.00
_cell.angle_gamma   90.00
#
_symmetry.space_group_name_H-M   'P 1'
#
loop_
_entity.id
_entity.type
_entity.pdbx_description
1 polymer ?
#
loop_
_entity_poly.entity_id
_entity_poly.type
_entity_poly.pdbx_seq_one_letter_code
_entity_poly.pdbx_strand_id
1 'polypeptide(L)'
;MNRILFILVLLIALIGLPWFFFSKNTPETITNDSPVSSSSSVSVDVFGDNKSLDSQKFTNSKDSISFQEIIAEPNLQGKNPTWKALVNDKFIGEVSGLSFSQFSFSPDNKYFAFKAILVGGCAGRCHTFIIYVINLEKKEIIGIGSPRKSNEYSGPEKEDGFPISGFIESYNWNGDSLEVISYFIAFIKNEETKQGNYIRLSPKETWQFDLLSKKYKANFL
;
A
#
# COMPACT_ATOMS: atom_id res chain seq x y z
N MET A 1 44.64 29.66 22.52
CA MET A 1 44.33 29.38 21.10
C MET A 1 44.85 27.98 20.75
N ASN A 2 44.16 26.91 21.21
CA ASN A 2 44.64 25.52 21.03
C ASN A 2 43.55 24.47 21.35
N ARG A 3 42.30 24.69 20.91
CA ARG A 3 41.21 23.71 21.09
C ARG A 3 40.35 23.45 19.84
N ILE A 4 40.64 24.10 18.72
CA ILE A 4 39.88 23.95 17.47
C ILE A 4 40.56 22.97 16.48
N LEU A 5 41.84 22.62 16.70
CA LEU A 5 42.59 21.77 15.77
C LEU A 5 42.48 20.25 16.03
N PHE A 6 41.92 19.81 17.17
CA PHE A 6 41.89 18.38 17.54
C PHE A 6 40.61 17.65 17.13
N ILE A 7 39.54 18.37 16.75
CA ILE A 7 38.25 17.76 16.38
C ILE A 7 38.16 17.46 14.87
N LEU A 8 38.99 18.10 14.04
CA LEU A 8 38.91 17.94 12.59
C LEU A 8 39.64 16.69 12.04
N VAL A 9 40.53 16.07 12.82
CA VAL A 9 41.34 14.92 12.36
C VAL A 9 40.73 13.56 12.75
N LEU A 10 39.73 13.53 13.64
CA LEU A 10 39.07 12.29 14.05
C LEU A 10 37.90 11.85 13.14
N LEU A 11 37.55 12.64 12.12
CA LEU A 11 36.35 12.41 11.28
C LEU A 11 36.64 11.73 9.93
N ILE A 12 37.89 11.34 9.65
CA ILE A 12 38.31 10.80 8.34
C ILE A 12 38.74 9.32 8.39
N ALA A 13 38.73 8.67 9.57
CA ALA A 13 39.30 7.32 9.74
C ALA A 13 38.29 6.21 10.04
N LEU A 14 37.09 6.23 9.43
CA LEU A 14 36.12 5.11 9.52
C LEU A 14 35.40 4.79 8.20
N ILE A 15 35.96 5.21 7.06
CA ILE A 15 35.51 4.75 5.73
C ILE A 15 36.62 3.87 5.17
N GLY A 16 36.47 2.55 5.34
CA GLY A 16 37.50 1.57 5.01
C GLY A 16 36.97 0.16 4.82
N LEU A 17 36.16 -0.03 3.75
CA LEU A 17 36.05 -1.24 2.89
C LEU A 17 35.44 -2.54 3.51
N PRO A 18 35.12 -3.60 2.72
CA PRO A 18 34.75 -3.70 1.30
C PRO A 18 33.53 -4.62 0.98
N TRP A 19 32.99 -4.46 -0.24
CA TRP A 19 32.47 -5.49 -1.17
C TRP A 19 31.18 -6.26 -0.85
N PHE A 20 30.13 -6.01 -1.64
CA PHE A 20 29.39 -7.09 -2.29
C PHE A 20 29.05 -6.71 -3.74
N PHE A 21 29.26 -7.68 -4.62
CA PHE A 21 29.05 -7.66 -6.06
C PHE A 21 27.60 -7.33 -6.42
N PHE A 22 27.37 -6.27 -7.20
CA PHE A 22 26.15 -6.19 -8.00
C PHE A 22 26.39 -6.86 -9.33
N SER A 23 25.80 -8.04 -9.50
CA SER A 23 25.63 -8.68 -10.80
C SER A 23 24.84 -7.75 -11.71
N LYS A 24 25.47 -7.32 -12.80
CA LYS A 24 24.84 -6.52 -13.85
C LYS A 24 24.09 -7.46 -14.79
N ASN A 25 22.92 -7.91 -14.38
CA ASN A 25 21.96 -8.46 -15.32
C ASN A 25 21.21 -7.28 -15.95
N THR A 26 21.75 -6.82 -17.08
CA THR A 26 21.04 -5.94 -18.01
C THR A 26 19.77 -6.67 -18.44
N PRO A 27 18.56 -6.16 -18.14
CA PRO A 27 17.37 -6.69 -18.78
C PRO A 27 17.45 -6.31 -20.26
N GLU A 28 17.35 -7.31 -21.13
CA GLU A 28 17.20 -7.11 -22.56
C GLU A 28 15.98 -6.23 -22.82
N THR A 29 16.21 -5.19 -23.63
CA THR A 29 15.18 -4.34 -24.20
C THR A 29 14.23 -5.19 -25.04
N ILE A 30 13.04 -5.50 -24.51
CA ILE A 30 11.92 -5.96 -25.34
C ILE A 30 11.31 -4.71 -25.96
N THR A 31 11.75 -4.37 -27.17
CA THR A 31 11.08 -3.40 -28.04
C THR A 31 9.89 -4.05 -28.75
N ASN A 32 8.82 -3.27 -28.82
CA ASN A 32 7.60 -3.41 -29.62
C ASN A 32 6.48 -4.28 -29.05
N ASP A 33 5.60 -3.63 -28.28
CA ASP A 33 4.17 -3.72 -28.58
C ASP A 33 3.65 -2.33 -28.98
N SER A 34 2.90 -2.31 -30.07
CA SER A 34 2.30 -1.11 -30.67
C SER A 34 1.36 -0.41 -29.69
N PRO A 35 1.17 0.92 -29.77
CA PRO A 35 0.23 1.61 -28.91
C PRO A 35 -1.18 1.13 -29.26
N VAL A 36 -1.81 0.38 -28.36
CA VAL A 36 -3.23 0.06 -28.45
C VAL A 36 -3.99 1.38 -28.29
N SER A 37 -4.49 1.85 -29.43
CA SER A 37 -5.36 3.00 -29.58
C SER A 37 -6.64 2.84 -28.76
N SER A 38 -6.99 3.92 -28.04
CA SER A 38 -8.27 4.19 -27.36
C SER A 38 -8.77 3.11 -26.38
N SER A 39 -8.16 3.02 -25.19
CA SER A 39 -8.88 2.48 -24.04
C SER A 39 -9.98 3.48 -23.65
N SER A 40 -11.25 3.11 -23.76
CA SER A 40 -12.33 3.79 -23.05
C SER A 40 -11.94 3.86 -21.57
N SER A 41 -11.73 5.06 -21.02
CA SER A 41 -11.39 5.23 -19.62
C SER A 41 -12.49 4.64 -18.75
N VAL A 42 -12.18 3.63 -17.96
CA VAL A 42 -13.14 2.99 -17.05
C VAL A 42 -13.13 3.76 -15.74
N SER A 43 -14.26 4.33 -15.36
CA SER A 43 -14.43 4.95 -14.03
C SER A 43 -14.27 3.88 -12.94
N VAL A 44 -13.58 4.23 -11.87
CA VAL A 44 -13.30 3.34 -10.74
C VAL A 44 -13.84 4.00 -9.49
N ASP A 45 -14.76 3.33 -8.80
CA ASP A 45 -15.13 3.71 -7.45
C ASP A 45 -14.09 3.16 -6.46
N VAL A 46 -13.12 3.99 -6.11
CA VAL A 46 -12.08 3.58 -5.16
C VAL A 46 -12.60 3.53 -3.73
N PHE A 47 -13.77 4.13 -3.43
CA PHE A 47 -14.35 4.19 -2.10
C PHE A 47 -15.53 3.22 -1.89
N GLY A 48 -15.86 2.42 -2.89
CA GLY A 48 -16.96 1.44 -2.85
C GLY A 48 -16.83 0.45 -1.70
N ASP A 49 -17.96 0.11 -1.07
CA ASP A 49 -18.10 -0.83 0.06
C ASP A 49 -17.27 -0.52 1.31
N ASN A 50 -16.75 0.70 1.44
CA ASN A 50 -15.95 1.09 2.59
C ASN A 50 -16.78 1.26 3.87
N LYS A 51 -16.16 0.90 4.98
CA LYS A 51 -16.72 0.95 6.34
C LYS A 51 -15.74 1.67 7.27
N SER A 52 -16.26 2.27 8.34
CA SER A 52 -15.42 2.69 9.47
C SER A 52 -14.99 1.45 10.26
N LEU A 53 -13.78 1.45 10.84
CA LEU A 53 -13.36 0.40 11.77
C LEU A 53 -14.05 0.50 13.14
N ASP A 54 -14.68 1.63 13.44
CA ASP A 54 -15.25 1.89 14.75
C ASP A 54 -16.30 0.84 15.10
N SER A 55 -16.16 0.26 16.29
CA SER A 55 -17.10 -0.72 16.85
C SER A 55 -17.25 -2.03 16.04
N GLN A 56 -16.37 -2.31 15.07
CA GLN A 56 -16.32 -3.61 14.42
C GLN A 56 -15.51 -4.60 15.25
N LYS A 57 -16.14 -5.74 15.55
CA LYS A 57 -15.50 -6.90 16.16
C LYS A 57 -15.60 -8.07 15.19
N PHE A 58 -14.45 -8.64 14.84
CA PHE A 58 -14.34 -9.81 13.99
C PHE A 58 -13.92 -10.99 14.85
N THR A 59 -14.60 -12.12 14.72
CA THR A 59 -14.32 -13.30 15.53
C THR A 59 -14.16 -14.52 14.66
N ASN A 60 -13.14 -15.33 14.94
CA ASN A 60 -13.10 -16.72 14.52
C ASN A 60 -13.28 -17.63 15.75
N SER A 61 -12.95 -18.92 15.62
CA SER A 61 -13.09 -19.89 16.71
C SER A 61 -12.16 -19.67 17.91
N LYS A 62 -11.07 -18.90 17.76
CA LYS A 62 -10.00 -18.76 18.77
C LYS A 62 -9.68 -17.32 19.14
N ASP A 63 -9.81 -16.40 18.20
CA ASP A 63 -9.40 -15.01 18.33
C ASP A 63 -10.56 -14.05 18.01
N SER A 64 -10.58 -12.93 18.72
CA SER A 64 -11.38 -11.76 18.38
C SER A 64 -10.51 -10.57 18.06
N ILE A 65 -10.76 -9.91 16.93
CA ILE A 65 -10.11 -8.69 16.48
C ILE A 65 -11.07 -7.52 16.67
N SER A 66 -10.58 -6.46 17.29
CA SER A 66 -11.29 -5.20 17.41
C SER A 66 -10.35 -4.02 17.19
N PHE A 67 -10.93 -2.87 16.89
CA PHE A 67 -10.20 -1.65 16.63
C PHE A 67 -10.68 -0.56 17.57
N GLN A 68 -9.74 0.17 18.16
CA GLN A 68 -10.03 1.30 19.02
C GLN A 68 -9.35 2.54 18.47
N GLU A 69 -10.12 3.54 18.08
CA GLU A 69 -9.59 4.82 17.58
C GLU A 69 -8.69 5.48 18.65
N ILE A 70 -7.51 5.97 18.24
CA ILE A 70 -6.51 6.57 19.13
C ILE A 70 -6.69 8.07 19.23
N ILE A 71 -6.84 8.72 18.08
CA ILE A 71 -6.95 10.17 17.95
C ILE A 71 -7.95 10.45 16.84
N ALA A 72 -9.14 10.90 17.21
CA ALA A 72 -10.02 11.65 16.33
C ALA A 72 -9.51 13.10 16.27
N GLU A 73 -8.34 13.34 15.64
CA GLU A 73 -7.93 14.72 15.39
C GLU A 73 -8.87 15.26 14.31
N PRO A 74 -9.77 16.21 14.64
CA PRO A 74 -10.79 16.64 13.71
C PRO A 74 -10.12 17.29 12.50
N ASN A 75 -10.26 16.64 11.34
CA ASN A 75 -10.19 17.27 10.03
C ASN A 75 -8.90 18.03 9.69
N LEU A 76 -7.72 17.55 10.10
CA LEU A 76 -6.50 18.01 9.45
C LEU A 76 -6.42 17.37 8.06
N GLN A 77 -6.75 18.16 7.03
CA GLN A 77 -6.57 17.77 5.63
C GLN A 77 -5.20 17.10 5.44
N GLY A 78 -5.21 15.87 4.93
CA GLY A 78 -3.99 15.11 4.68
C GLY A 78 -3.49 14.24 5.84
N LYS A 79 -4.21 14.12 6.96
CA LYS A 79 -3.93 13.11 7.99
C LYS A 79 -4.86 11.90 7.86
N ASN A 80 -4.33 10.73 8.15
CA ASN A 80 -5.11 9.50 8.29
C ASN A 80 -5.48 9.32 9.76
N PRO A 81 -6.74 9.02 10.08
CA PRO A 81 -7.06 8.53 11.41
C PRO A 81 -6.33 7.21 11.70
N THR A 82 -6.15 6.90 12.98
CA THR A 82 -5.35 5.76 13.46
C THR A 82 -6.09 5.02 14.55
N TRP A 83 -6.05 3.68 14.47
CA TRP A 83 -6.69 2.76 15.40
C TRP A 83 -5.67 1.81 16.00
N LYS A 84 -5.84 1.49 17.29
CA LYS A 84 -5.22 0.34 17.94
C LYS A 84 -5.88 -0.92 17.40
N ALA A 85 -5.10 -1.84 16.87
CA ALA A 85 -5.54 -3.20 16.63
C ALA A 85 -5.40 -4.01 17.93
N LEU A 86 -6.50 -4.63 18.33
CA LEU A 86 -6.59 -5.47 19.52
C LEU A 86 -6.89 -6.91 19.08
N VAL A 87 -6.17 -7.88 19.62
CA VAL A 87 -6.49 -9.30 19.47
C VAL A 87 -6.73 -9.90 20.85
N ASN A 88 -7.94 -10.42 21.08
CA ASN A 88 -8.43 -10.84 22.39
C ASN A 88 -8.23 -9.73 23.44
N ASP A 89 -8.63 -8.52 23.07
CA ASP A 89 -8.51 -7.29 23.86
C ASP A 89 -7.06 -6.88 24.22
N LYS A 90 -6.05 -7.52 23.63
CA LYS A 90 -4.64 -7.14 23.79
C LYS A 90 -4.15 -6.33 22.60
N PHE A 91 -3.51 -5.20 22.89
CA PHE A 91 -2.87 -4.35 21.88
C PHE A 91 -1.73 -5.08 21.18
N ILE A 92 -1.75 -5.04 19.85
CA ILE A 92 -0.71 -5.65 19.00
C ILE A 92 -0.01 -4.64 18.07
N GLY A 93 -0.59 -3.45 17.89
CA GLY A 93 -0.07 -2.43 17.00
C GLY A 93 -1.15 -1.48 16.51
N GLU A 94 -0.78 -0.62 15.58
CA GLU A 94 -1.65 0.44 15.05
C GLU A 94 -1.85 0.26 13.54
N VAL A 95 -3.03 0.67 13.08
CA VAL A 95 -3.38 0.75 11.65
C VAL A 95 -3.95 2.13 11.36
N SER A 96 -3.72 2.63 10.15
CA SER A 96 -4.20 3.95 9.75
C SER A 96 -4.90 3.87 8.40
N GLY A 97 -5.86 4.78 8.19
CA GLY A 97 -6.58 4.84 6.93
C GLY A 97 -7.80 5.75 7.01
N LEU A 98 -8.16 6.36 5.88
CA LEU A 98 -9.40 7.09 5.71
C LEU A 98 -10.61 6.14 5.58
N SER A 99 -10.38 4.94 5.05
CA SER A 99 -11.46 4.03 4.67
C SER A 99 -10.98 2.58 4.63
N PHE A 100 -11.87 1.65 4.99
CA PHE A 100 -11.52 0.23 5.13
C PHE A 100 -12.56 -0.68 4.48
N SER A 101 -12.13 -1.76 3.85
CA SER A 101 -13.01 -2.70 3.17
C SER A 101 -12.43 -4.09 3.08
N GLN A 102 -13.24 -5.04 2.59
CA GLN A 102 -12.86 -6.44 2.37
C GLN A 102 -12.20 -7.06 3.60
N PHE A 103 -12.96 -7.24 4.68
CA PHE A 103 -12.47 -7.89 5.89
C PHE A 103 -12.59 -9.41 5.75
N SER A 104 -11.52 -10.16 6.01
CA SER A 104 -11.57 -11.61 5.91
C SER A 104 -10.54 -12.32 6.78
N PHE A 105 -10.94 -13.47 7.33
CA PHE A 105 -10.00 -14.43 7.91
C PHE A 105 -9.42 -15.31 6.82
N SER A 106 -8.15 -15.64 6.96
CA SER A 106 -7.52 -16.76 6.24
C SER A 106 -8.28 -18.07 6.53
N PRO A 107 -8.30 -19.03 5.58
CA PRO A 107 -9.00 -20.30 5.75
C PRO A 107 -8.57 -21.11 6.99
N ASP A 108 -7.30 -21.00 7.39
CA ASP A 108 -6.74 -21.67 8.56
C ASP A 108 -6.81 -20.84 9.84
N ASN A 109 -7.44 -19.66 9.78
CA ASN A 109 -7.61 -18.73 10.89
C ASN A 109 -6.30 -18.21 11.52
N LYS A 110 -5.16 -18.28 10.81
CA LYS A 110 -3.89 -17.71 11.31
C LYS A 110 -3.75 -16.21 11.07
N TYR A 111 -4.46 -15.70 10.09
CA TYR A 111 -4.40 -14.32 9.65
C TYR A 111 -5.78 -13.70 9.52
N PHE A 112 -5.84 -12.38 9.73
CA PHE A 112 -6.99 -11.53 9.41
C PHE A 112 -6.51 -10.38 8.51
N ALA A 113 -7.19 -10.12 7.40
CA ALA A 113 -6.81 -9.08 6.45
C ALA A 113 -7.95 -8.11 6.18
N PHE A 114 -7.57 -6.90 5.76
CA PHE A 114 -8.48 -5.88 5.26
C PHE A 114 -7.74 -4.85 4.42
N LYS A 115 -8.45 -4.25 3.47
CA LYS A 115 -7.93 -3.12 2.69
C LYS A 115 -8.08 -1.83 3.48
N ALA A 116 -7.13 -0.93 3.30
CA ALA A 116 -7.21 0.44 3.76
C ALA A 116 -6.82 1.41 2.64
N ILE A 117 -7.49 2.55 2.61
CA ILE A 117 -7.16 3.69 1.77
C ILE A 117 -6.53 4.73 2.67
N LEU A 118 -5.32 5.13 2.36
CA LEU A 118 -4.62 6.20 3.06
C LEU A 118 -4.61 7.45 2.18
N VAL A 119 -4.75 8.60 2.81
CA VAL A 119 -4.44 9.89 2.23
C VAL A 119 -2.94 10.12 2.36
N GLY A 120 -2.23 10.22 1.24
CA GLY A 120 -0.79 10.43 1.16
C GLY A 120 -0.46 11.68 0.35
N GLY A 121 -0.26 12.83 0.99
CA GLY A 121 0.24 14.05 0.34
C GLY A 121 -0.76 14.77 -0.57
N CYS A 122 -0.27 15.75 -1.34
CA CYS A 122 -1.04 16.62 -2.25
C CYS A 122 -2.26 17.32 -1.61
N ALA A 123 -2.08 17.89 -0.41
CA ALA A 123 -3.17 18.55 0.32
C ALA A 123 -4.42 17.68 0.49
N GLY A 124 -4.21 16.37 0.69
CA GLY A 124 -5.28 15.42 0.98
C GLY A 124 -5.93 14.77 -0.23
N ARG A 125 -5.35 14.90 -1.44
CA ARG A 125 -5.95 14.40 -2.69
C ARG A 125 -5.31 13.14 -3.24
N CYS A 126 -4.15 12.79 -2.73
CA CYS A 126 -3.39 11.65 -3.21
C CYS A 126 -3.66 10.47 -2.29
N HIS A 127 -3.98 9.31 -2.87
CA HIS A 127 -4.38 8.13 -2.12
C HIS A 127 -3.42 6.98 -2.36
N THR A 128 -3.10 6.28 -1.27
CA THR A 128 -2.31 5.06 -1.23
C THR A 128 -3.20 3.92 -0.79
N PHE A 129 -3.09 2.78 -1.47
CA PHE A 129 -3.91 1.60 -1.20
C PHE A 129 -3.03 0.51 -0.58
N ILE A 130 -3.45 0.00 0.58
CA ILE A 130 -2.71 -1.02 1.31
C ILE A 130 -3.67 -2.13 1.75
N ILE A 131 -3.15 -3.34 1.89
CA ILE A 131 -3.79 -4.42 2.63
C ILE A 131 -3.05 -4.53 3.97
N TYR A 132 -3.76 -4.41 5.07
CA TYR A 132 -3.25 -4.80 6.37
C TYR A 132 -3.53 -6.28 6.60
N VAL A 133 -2.54 -7.00 7.09
CA VAL A 133 -2.67 -8.39 7.54
C VAL A 133 -2.20 -8.47 8.99
N ILE A 134 -3.09 -8.93 9.86
CA ILE A 134 -2.82 -9.23 11.25
C ILE A 134 -2.49 -10.71 11.35
N ASN A 135 -1.28 -11.04 11.77
CA ASN A 135 -0.89 -12.40 12.15
C ASN A 135 -1.38 -12.66 13.58
N LEU A 136 -2.34 -13.58 13.71
CA LEU A 136 -3.01 -13.88 14.96
C LEU A 136 -2.14 -14.72 15.90
N GLU A 137 -1.18 -15.48 15.39
CA GLU A 137 -0.26 -16.26 16.23
C GLU A 137 0.89 -15.41 16.74
N LYS A 138 1.54 -14.67 15.84
CA LYS A 138 2.72 -13.83 16.15
C LYS A 138 2.36 -12.47 16.71
N LYS A 139 1.07 -12.08 16.67
CA LYS A 139 0.56 -10.78 17.11
C LYS A 139 1.32 -9.61 16.43
N GLU A 140 1.51 -9.72 15.12
CA GLU A 140 2.16 -8.70 14.28
C GLU A 140 1.23 -8.18 13.20
N ILE A 141 1.45 -6.94 12.76
CA ILE A 141 0.74 -6.31 11.65
C ILE A 141 1.69 -6.17 10.47
N ILE A 142 1.23 -6.55 9.29
CA ILE A 142 1.96 -6.48 8.03
C ILE A 142 1.18 -5.56 7.09
N GLY A 143 1.81 -4.52 6.56
CA GLY A 143 1.25 -3.67 5.52
C GLY A 143 1.76 -4.09 4.13
N ILE A 144 0.84 -4.35 3.21
CA ILE A 144 1.14 -4.84 1.85
C ILE A 144 0.58 -3.84 0.84
N GLY A 145 1.48 -3.20 0.09
CA GLY A 145 1.11 -2.29 -1.00
C GLY A 145 1.21 -2.97 -2.37
N SER A 146 0.95 -2.20 -3.44
CA SER A 146 1.32 -2.62 -4.80
C SER A 146 2.84 -2.83 -4.89
N PRO A 147 3.33 -3.93 -5.50
CA PRO A 147 4.75 -4.12 -5.77
C PRO A 147 5.30 -3.11 -6.77
N ARG A 148 4.44 -2.65 -7.69
CA ARG A 148 4.78 -1.65 -8.70
C ARG A 148 4.60 -0.24 -8.15
N LYS A 149 5.62 0.59 -8.37
CA LYS A 149 5.60 2.00 -7.99
C LYS A 149 4.97 2.85 -9.09
N SER A 150 4.42 4.00 -8.71
CA SER A 150 3.78 4.93 -9.64
C SER A 150 4.69 5.41 -10.77
N ASN A 151 5.99 5.55 -10.52
CA ASN A 151 7.01 5.93 -11.50
C ASN A 151 7.40 4.80 -12.48
N GLU A 152 6.85 3.60 -12.32
CA GLU A 152 7.05 2.47 -13.23
C GLU A 152 5.91 2.33 -14.24
N TYR A 153 4.90 3.22 -14.20
CA TYR A 153 3.87 3.29 -15.23
C TYR A 153 4.43 3.95 -16.49
N SER A 154 4.34 3.25 -17.61
CA SER A 154 4.86 3.67 -18.93
C SER A 154 3.77 4.00 -19.95
N GLY A 155 2.50 4.02 -19.54
CA GLY A 155 1.39 4.37 -20.42
C GLY A 155 1.27 5.88 -20.66
N PRO A 156 0.26 6.33 -21.43
CA PRO A 156 0.12 7.74 -21.79
C PRO A 156 0.03 8.64 -20.54
N GLU A 157 0.86 9.68 -20.52
CA GLU A 157 0.80 10.72 -19.49
C GLU A 157 -0.57 11.42 -19.54
N LYS A 158 -1.16 11.69 -18.38
CA LYS A 158 -2.38 12.48 -18.26
C LYS A 158 -2.01 13.93 -18.00
N GLU A 159 -2.67 14.85 -18.71
CA GLU A 159 -2.29 16.27 -18.81
C GLU A 159 -2.37 17.07 -17.48
N ASP A 160 -2.96 16.53 -16.41
CA ASP A 160 -3.32 17.32 -15.21
C ASP A 160 -2.63 16.90 -13.89
N GLY A 161 -1.39 16.40 -13.93
CA GLY A 161 -0.48 16.43 -12.77
C GLY A 161 -0.91 15.71 -11.48
N PHE A 162 -2.04 14.98 -11.46
CA PHE A 162 -2.43 14.12 -10.34
C PHE A 162 -1.59 12.85 -10.38
N PRO A 163 -1.05 12.38 -9.24
CA PRO A 163 -0.19 11.23 -9.25
C PRO A 163 -0.99 9.98 -9.60
N ILE A 164 -0.32 9.14 -10.38
CA ILE A 164 -0.73 7.78 -10.65
C ILE A 164 -0.52 6.97 -9.38
N SER A 165 -1.50 6.16 -9.01
CA SER A 165 -1.41 5.27 -7.85
C SER A 165 -1.68 3.83 -8.25
N GLY A 166 -0.97 2.88 -7.64
CA GLY A 166 -1.33 1.47 -7.70
C GLY A 166 -2.57 1.23 -6.85
N PHE A 167 -3.70 0.91 -7.49
CA PHE A 167 -4.94 0.57 -6.82
C PHE A 167 -5.03 -0.93 -6.61
N ILE A 168 -5.39 -1.32 -5.38
CA ILE A 168 -5.74 -2.69 -5.03
C ILE A 168 -7.25 -2.82 -5.19
N GLU A 169 -7.70 -3.59 -6.17
CA GLU A 169 -9.14 -3.83 -6.39
C GLU A 169 -9.66 -4.87 -5.41
N SER A 170 -9.00 -6.02 -5.35
CA SER A 170 -9.41 -7.12 -4.48
C SER A 170 -8.22 -7.97 -4.05
N TYR A 171 -8.42 -8.76 -3.01
CA TYR A 171 -7.50 -9.81 -2.64
C TYR A 171 -8.28 -11.06 -2.21
N ASN A 172 -7.65 -12.23 -2.39
CA ASN A 172 -8.15 -13.52 -1.93
C ASN A 172 -7.05 -14.29 -1.22
N TRP A 173 -7.46 -15.16 -0.30
CA TRP A 173 -6.54 -16.07 0.37
C TRP A 173 -6.14 -17.23 -0.54
N ASN A 174 -4.84 -17.51 -0.59
CA ASN A 174 -4.27 -18.69 -1.22
C ASN A 174 -3.30 -19.34 -0.22
N GLY A 175 -3.85 -20.07 0.75
CA GLY A 175 -3.11 -20.59 1.89
C GLY A 175 -2.50 -19.47 2.75
N ASP A 176 -1.20 -19.58 3.05
CA ASP A 176 -0.40 -18.55 3.77
C ASP A 176 0.02 -17.36 2.86
N SER A 177 -0.71 -17.11 1.78
CA SER A 177 -0.41 -16.02 0.84
C SER A 177 -1.69 -15.28 0.46
N LEU A 178 -1.52 -14.03 0.03
CA LEU A 178 -2.57 -13.25 -0.61
C LEU A 178 -2.35 -13.19 -2.11
N GLU A 179 -3.36 -13.57 -2.88
CA GLU A 179 -3.47 -13.25 -4.30
C GLU A 179 -4.21 -11.92 -4.43
N VAL A 180 -3.64 -10.96 -5.17
CA VAL A 180 -4.12 -9.59 -5.20
C VAL A 180 -4.29 -9.14 -6.64
N ILE A 181 -5.46 -8.57 -6.94
CA ILE A 181 -5.76 -7.93 -8.23
C ILE A 181 -5.55 -6.43 -8.08
N SER A 182 -4.74 -5.85 -8.94
CA SER A 182 -4.39 -4.44 -8.91
C SER A 182 -4.26 -3.82 -10.31
N TYR A 183 -4.25 -2.50 -10.38
CA TYR A 183 -3.97 -1.75 -11.60
C TYR A 183 -3.63 -0.29 -11.25
N PHE A 184 -3.06 0.44 -12.21
CA PHE A 184 -2.84 1.87 -12.06
C PHE A 184 -4.13 2.67 -12.26
N ILE A 185 -4.31 3.67 -11.41
CA ILE A 185 -5.38 4.66 -11.51
C ILE A 185 -4.82 6.08 -11.51
N ALA A 186 -5.59 7.02 -12.05
CA ALA A 186 -5.39 8.44 -11.84
C ALA A 186 -6.70 9.13 -11.48
N PHE A 187 -6.60 10.20 -10.70
CA PHE A 187 -7.73 11.10 -10.44
C PHE A 187 -7.80 12.14 -11.55
N ILE A 188 -8.94 12.21 -12.24
CA ILE A 188 -9.21 13.25 -13.23
C ILE A 188 -10.22 14.21 -12.63
N LYS A 189 -9.84 15.48 -12.56
CA LYS A 189 -10.72 16.56 -12.12
C LYS A 189 -11.40 17.18 -13.33
N ASN A 190 -12.72 17.33 -13.25
CA ASN A 190 -13.47 18.19 -14.14
C ASN A 190 -13.24 19.65 -13.70
N GLU A 191 -12.68 20.46 -14.59
CA GLU A 191 -12.33 21.85 -14.28
C GLU A 191 -13.55 22.78 -14.11
N GLU A 192 -14.70 22.44 -14.70
CA GLU A 192 -15.94 23.23 -14.58
C GLU A 192 -16.66 22.94 -13.27
N THR A 193 -16.81 21.66 -12.91
CA THR A 193 -17.56 21.25 -11.70
C THR A 193 -16.69 21.15 -10.46
N LYS A 194 -15.36 21.20 -10.63
CA LYS A 194 -14.33 20.91 -9.62
C LYS A 194 -14.46 19.53 -8.97
N GLN A 195 -15.36 18.68 -9.44
CA GLN A 195 -15.47 17.28 -9.06
C GLN A 195 -14.42 16.47 -9.81
N GLY A 196 -14.05 15.30 -9.31
CA GLY A 196 -13.19 14.40 -10.07
C GLY A 196 -13.48 12.96 -9.79
N ASN A 197 -13.07 12.10 -10.71
CA ASN A 197 -13.30 10.67 -10.68
C ASN A 197 -11.97 9.95 -10.85
N TYR A 198 -11.85 8.79 -10.23
CA TYR A 198 -10.75 7.88 -10.54
C TYR A 198 -11.04 7.16 -11.84
N ILE A 199 -10.01 7.03 -12.67
CA ILE A 199 -10.06 6.20 -13.86
C ILE A 199 -8.95 5.15 -13.82
N ARG A 200 -9.23 3.99 -14.39
CA ARG A 200 -8.21 2.96 -14.61
C ARG A 200 -7.32 3.32 -15.81
N LEU A 201 -6.02 3.20 -15.62
CA LEU A 201 -4.98 3.50 -16.60
C LEU A 201 -4.28 2.26 -17.17
N SER A 202 -4.23 1.15 -16.43
CA SER A 202 -3.61 -0.10 -16.89
C SER A 202 -4.59 -1.27 -16.89
N PRO A 203 -4.28 -2.38 -17.59
CA PRO A 203 -4.94 -3.66 -17.38
C PRO A 203 -4.88 -4.10 -15.91
N LYS A 204 -5.78 -5.01 -15.54
CA LYS A 204 -5.71 -5.68 -14.24
C LYS A 204 -4.53 -6.64 -14.24
N GLU A 205 -3.74 -6.57 -13.17
CA GLU A 205 -2.60 -7.44 -12.91
C GLU A 205 -2.88 -8.22 -11.62
N THR A 206 -2.56 -9.51 -11.63
CA THR A 206 -2.63 -10.36 -10.45
C THR A 206 -1.22 -10.57 -9.94
N TRP A 207 -0.97 -10.40 -8.65
CA TRP A 207 0.29 -10.75 -8.00
C TRP A 207 0.05 -11.45 -6.67
N GLN A 208 1.06 -12.13 -6.15
CA GLN A 208 0.95 -12.88 -4.91
C GLN A 208 1.97 -12.40 -3.87
N PHE A 209 1.53 -12.19 -2.64
CA PHE A 209 2.37 -11.90 -1.49
C PHE A 209 2.41 -13.09 -0.53
N ASP A 210 3.60 -13.61 -0.25
CA ASP A 210 3.82 -14.70 0.69
C ASP A 210 4.01 -14.16 2.11
N LEU A 211 3.13 -14.53 3.04
CA LEU A 211 3.17 -14.02 4.41
C LEU A 211 4.29 -14.64 5.24
N LEU A 212 4.73 -15.84 4.88
CA LEU A 212 5.81 -16.54 5.58
C LEU A 212 7.17 -15.89 5.29
N SER A 213 7.50 -15.68 4.01
CA SER A 213 8.75 -15.04 3.60
C SER A 213 8.69 -13.52 3.56
N LYS A 214 7.49 -12.93 3.65
CA LYS A 214 7.22 -11.49 3.52
C LYS A 214 7.73 -10.92 2.18
N LYS A 215 7.53 -11.67 1.09
CA LYS A 215 8.00 -11.32 -0.26
C LYS A 215 6.90 -11.50 -1.31
N TYR A 216 6.99 -10.71 -2.38
CA TYR A 216 6.22 -10.93 -3.59
C TYR A 216 6.75 -12.16 -4.34
N LYS A 217 5.87 -12.99 -4.91
CA LYS A 217 6.27 -14.12 -5.74
C LYS A 217 6.45 -13.66 -7.20
N ALA A 218 7.58 -14.04 -7.78
CA ALA A 218 8.06 -13.54 -9.07
C ALA A 218 7.26 -14.03 -10.31
N ASN A 219 6.38 -15.02 -10.17
CA ASN A 219 5.72 -15.66 -11.32
C ASN A 219 4.46 -14.91 -11.83
N PHE A 220 4.30 -13.65 -11.45
CA PHE A 220 3.06 -12.89 -11.65
C PHE A 220 3.30 -11.41 -12.04
N LEU A 221 4.52 -11.07 -12.50
CA LEU A 221 4.86 -9.76 -13.04
C LEU A 221 5.26 -9.88 -14.51
#